data_AF-A0A6F9BVU0-F1
#
_entry.id   AF-A0A6F9BVU0-F1
#
_cell.length_a   1.000
_cell.length_b   1.000
_cell.length_c   1.000
_cell.angle_alpha   90.00
_cell.angle_beta   90.00
_cell.angle_gamma   90.00
#
_symmetry.space_group_name_H-M   'P 1'
#
loop_
_entity.id
_entity.type
_entity.pdbx_description
1 polymer ?
#
loop_
_entity_poly.entity_id
_entity_poly.type
_entity_poly.pdbx_seq_one_letter_code
_entity_poly.pdbx_strand_id
1 'polypeptide(L)'
;YVIKSSRFGTFYHTLGDRGHNHQDKTTQEGSLQTGAQGNQHLSSSQTDQVMVFQRAFLFLVLLCATVMVHGQPADVSPRYQRFLLQHVTGGMTIQNCQHVMSNLKLTGPDGKCKWKNTFIVANSNQVKAICGLGGTHRNLNLFESNNPFPVVICKRTGGDYHPNCTYKGSKPTRTVVIACDRGWPVHYDGDIFPTAGQ
;
A
#
# COMPACT_ATOMS: atom_id res chain seq x y z
N TYR A 1 16.10 23.32 -4.29
CA TYR A 1 16.50 22.26 -5.24
C TYR A 1 15.26 21.78 -5.98
N VAL A 2 15.16 22.12 -7.26
CA VAL A 2 14.05 21.76 -8.16
C VAL A 2 14.59 20.69 -9.10
N ILE A 3 14.03 19.49 -9.09
CA ILE A 3 14.36 18.47 -10.10
C ILE A 3 13.26 18.46 -11.15
N LYS A 4 13.64 18.88 -12.36
CA LYS A 4 12.81 18.86 -13.58
C LYS A 4 12.59 17.42 -14.04
N SER A 5 11.33 17.11 -14.35
CA SER A 5 10.89 15.90 -15.04
C SER A 5 11.18 16.03 -16.54
N SER A 6 11.93 15.06 -17.10
CA SER A 6 12.22 14.99 -18.53
C SER A 6 11.24 14.03 -19.22
N ARG A 7 10.55 14.61 -20.22
CA ARG A 7 9.56 14.02 -21.12
C ARG A 7 10.28 13.15 -22.16
N PHE A 8 9.89 11.90 -22.35
CA PHE A 8 10.35 11.08 -23.50
C PHE A 8 9.36 11.23 -24.66
N GLY A 9 9.84 11.78 -25.78
CA GLY A 9 9.12 11.88 -27.05
C GLY A 9 9.44 10.70 -27.96
N THR A 10 8.41 10.21 -28.66
CA THR A 10 8.47 9.21 -29.71
C THR A 10 8.84 9.84 -31.05
N PHE A 11 9.78 9.25 -31.79
CA PHE A 11 10.08 9.58 -33.19
C PHE A 11 9.88 8.32 -34.06
N TYR A 12 8.96 8.41 -35.03
CA TYR A 12 8.88 7.51 -36.17
C TYR A 12 9.55 8.19 -37.37
N HIS A 13 10.44 7.50 -38.07
CA HIS A 13 10.95 7.91 -39.37
C HIS A 13 10.46 6.95 -40.45
N THR A 14 9.79 7.51 -41.46
CA THR A 14 9.45 6.91 -42.74
C THR A 14 10.61 7.07 -43.73
N LEU A 15 10.90 6.04 -44.52
CA LEU A 15 11.62 6.14 -45.79
C LEU A 15 10.96 5.20 -46.81
N GLY A 16 10.66 5.72 -48.00
CA GLY A 16 10.34 4.95 -49.19
C GLY A 16 11.43 5.15 -50.25
N ASP A 17 11.70 4.14 -51.08
CA ASP A 17 11.39 4.16 -52.52
C ASP A 17 11.82 2.87 -53.25
N ARG A 18 10.89 2.36 -54.06
CA ARG A 18 10.98 1.96 -55.48
C ARG A 18 11.98 0.87 -55.98
N GLY A 19 11.43 -0.15 -56.65
CA GLY A 19 12.13 -1.00 -57.63
C GLY A 19 11.34 -2.23 -58.12
N HIS A 20 10.77 -2.17 -59.33
CA HIS A 20 10.12 -3.27 -60.06
C HIS A 20 11.12 -4.26 -60.68
N ASN A 21 10.78 -5.55 -60.75
CA ASN A 21 10.81 -6.29 -62.03
C ASN A 21 9.97 -7.60 -61.98
N HIS A 22 9.42 -7.96 -63.14
CA HIS A 22 8.53 -9.09 -63.40
C HIS A 22 9.05 -9.89 -64.60
N GLN A 23 8.67 -11.18 -64.68
CA GLN A 23 8.84 -12.22 -65.73
C GLN A 23 9.77 -13.37 -65.32
N ASP A 24 9.57 -14.65 -65.66
CA ASP A 24 8.40 -15.46 -66.04
C ASP A 24 8.88 -16.94 -66.04
N LYS A 25 7.93 -17.89 -65.91
CA LYS A 25 7.89 -19.26 -66.47
C LYS A 25 8.79 -20.46 -66.01
N THR A 26 8.03 -21.55 -65.73
CA THR A 26 8.16 -22.99 -66.10
C THR A 26 8.89 -24.04 -65.23
N THR A 27 8.09 -25.06 -64.89
CA THR A 27 8.27 -26.42 -64.35
C THR A 27 9.23 -27.34 -65.12
N GLN A 28 10.08 -28.15 -64.46
CA GLN A 28 9.94 -29.62 -64.23
C GLN A 28 11.24 -30.28 -63.70
N GLU A 29 11.08 -31.47 -63.12
CA GLU A 29 11.92 -32.32 -62.25
C GLU A 29 13.32 -32.76 -62.75
N GLY A 30 14.22 -33.09 -61.81
CA GLY A 30 15.42 -33.88 -62.10
C GLY A 30 16.52 -33.92 -61.02
N SER A 31 16.44 -34.91 -60.13
CA SER A 31 17.53 -35.70 -59.52
C SER A 31 18.85 -35.06 -59.00
N LEU A 32 18.97 -35.11 -57.67
CA LEU A 32 20.11 -35.59 -56.84
C LEU A 32 21.55 -35.01 -56.97
N GLN A 33 21.98 -34.44 -55.83
CA GLN A 33 23.36 -34.23 -55.31
C GLN A 33 24.23 -33.17 -56.01
N THR A 34 24.89 -32.20 -55.36
CA THR A 34 25.39 -31.98 -53.99
C THR A 34 25.63 -30.47 -53.80
N GLY A 35 25.42 -29.90 -52.60
CA GLY A 35 25.99 -28.57 -52.30
C GLY A 35 25.33 -27.77 -51.16
N ALA A 36 25.83 -27.97 -49.93
CA ALA A 36 25.88 -27.04 -48.79
C ALA A 36 24.62 -26.20 -48.43
N GLN A 37 23.80 -26.73 -47.53
CA GLN A 37 22.92 -25.94 -46.66
C GLN A 37 23.71 -25.41 -45.46
N GLY A 38 23.85 -24.08 -45.36
CA GLY A 38 24.29 -23.41 -44.13
C GLY A 38 23.20 -23.47 -43.07
N ASN A 39 23.30 -24.42 -42.14
CA ASN A 39 22.45 -24.48 -40.96
C ASN A 39 22.83 -23.36 -39.98
N GLN A 40 21.87 -22.49 -39.65
CA GLN A 40 21.98 -21.63 -38.47
C GLN A 40 21.84 -22.52 -37.22
N HIS A 41 22.95 -23.10 -36.79
CA HIS A 41 23.07 -23.77 -35.51
C HIS A 41 23.16 -22.71 -34.40
N LEU A 42 22.02 -22.35 -33.83
CA LEU A 42 21.96 -21.52 -32.63
C LEU A 42 22.65 -22.30 -31.49
N SER A 43 23.80 -21.79 -31.04
CA SER A 43 24.61 -22.40 -30.00
C SER A 43 23.79 -22.63 -28.72
N SER A 44 23.89 -23.81 -28.11
CA SER A 44 23.23 -24.16 -26.84
C SER A 44 23.49 -23.15 -25.72
N SER A 45 24.67 -22.51 -25.76
CA SER A 45 25.06 -21.42 -24.87
C SER A 45 24.16 -20.17 -25.04
N GLN A 46 23.72 -19.88 -26.27
CA GLN A 46 22.89 -18.72 -26.58
C GLN A 46 21.44 -18.91 -26.10
N THR A 47 20.90 -20.14 -26.19
CA THR A 47 19.58 -20.47 -25.65
C THR A 47 19.55 -20.50 -24.12
N ASP A 48 20.64 -20.93 -23.47
CA ASP A 48 20.76 -20.90 -22.01
C ASP A 48 20.79 -19.48 -21.46
N GLN A 49 21.58 -18.59 -22.07
CA GLN A 49 21.63 -17.17 -21.67
C GLN A 49 20.26 -16.50 -21.85
N VAL A 50 19.57 -16.73 -22.98
CA VAL A 50 18.21 -16.21 -23.22
C VAL A 50 17.22 -16.72 -22.18
N MET A 51 17.29 -18.00 -21.82
CA MET A 51 16.42 -18.59 -20.78
C MET A 51 16.72 -18.03 -19.38
N VAL A 52 17.99 -17.75 -19.06
CA VAL A 52 18.40 -17.10 -17.81
C VAL A 52 17.90 -15.66 -17.74
N PHE A 53 18.04 -14.87 -18.81
CA PHE A 53 17.52 -13.50 -18.86
C PHE A 53 15.99 -13.45 -18.77
N GLN A 54 15.30 -14.34 -19.46
CA GLN A 54 13.84 -14.44 -19.40
C GLN A 54 13.37 -14.81 -17.98
N ARG A 55 14.02 -15.77 -17.32
CA ARG A 55 13.73 -16.12 -15.92
C ARG A 55 14.00 -14.95 -14.99
N ALA A 56 15.16 -14.28 -15.11
CA ALA A 56 15.50 -13.12 -14.29
C ALA A 56 14.49 -11.97 -14.49
N PHE A 57 14.04 -11.73 -15.71
CA PHE A 57 13.03 -10.73 -16.02
C PHE A 57 11.67 -11.10 -15.42
N LEU A 58 11.23 -12.36 -15.52
CA LEU A 58 10.00 -12.84 -14.88
C LEU A 58 10.05 -12.71 -13.36
N PHE A 59 11.18 -13.05 -12.74
CA PHE A 59 11.39 -12.85 -11.30
C PHE A 59 11.35 -11.37 -10.91
N LEU A 60 11.98 -10.49 -11.69
CA LEU A 60 11.96 -9.05 -11.45
C LEU A 60 10.54 -8.49 -11.59
N VAL A 61 9.81 -8.88 -12.63
CA VAL A 61 8.41 -8.47 -12.82
C VAL A 61 7.53 -8.97 -11.67
N LEU A 62 7.74 -10.21 -11.19
CA LEU A 62 7.02 -10.75 -10.05
C LEU A 62 7.33 -9.99 -8.75
N LEU A 63 8.60 -9.64 -8.52
CA LEU A 63 9.01 -8.81 -7.38
C LEU A 63 8.42 -7.40 -7.46
N CYS A 64 8.44 -6.77 -8.64
CA CYS A 64 7.82 -5.46 -8.83
C CYS A 64 6.31 -5.54 -8.59
N ALA A 65 5.63 -6.56 -9.09
CA ALA A 65 4.21 -6.78 -8.88
C ALA A 65 3.87 -7.00 -7.39
N THR A 66 4.68 -7.79 -6.67
CA THR A 66 4.45 -8.02 -5.23
C THR A 66 4.67 -6.74 -4.41
N VAL A 67 5.72 -5.96 -4.71
CA VAL A 67 5.97 -4.66 -4.07
C VAL A 67 4.84 -3.67 -4.34
N MET A 68 4.29 -3.64 -5.55
CA MET A 68 3.16 -2.77 -5.91
C MET A 68 1.85 -3.18 -5.21
N VAL A 69 1.62 -4.48 -5.02
CA VAL A 69 0.42 -5.01 -4.34
C VAL A 69 0.50 -4.85 -2.81
N HIS A 70 1.70 -4.92 -2.23
CA HIS A 70 1.88 -4.86 -0.76
C HIS A 70 2.33 -3.48 -0.26
N GLY A 71 2.79 -2.61 -1.15
CA GLY A 71 3.22 -1.25 -0.85
C GLY A 71 2.03 -0.35 -0.50
N GLN A 72 2.19 0.48 0.52
CA GLN A 72 1.20 1.50 0.83
C GLN A 72 1.20 2.59 -0.25
N PRO A 73 0.04 2.99 -0.80
CA PRO A 73 -0.04 4.11 -1.73
C PRO A 73 0.54 5.39 -1.11
N ALA A 74 1.36 6.13 -1.87
CA ALA A 74 2.11 7.27 -1.37
C ALA A 74 1.21 8.37 -0.75
N ASP A 75 -0.01 8.54 -1.26
CA ASP A 75 -0.99 9.51 -0.79
C ASP A 75 -1.78 9.04 0.46
N VAL A 76 -1.71 7.75 0.82
CA VAL A 76 -2.34 7.19 2.03
C VAL A 76 -1.37 7.17 3.20
N SER A 77 -0.07 7.00 2.92
CA SER A 77 0.99 6.88 3.94
C SER A 77 0.95 7.97 5.02
N PRO A 78 0.84 9.28 4.71
CA PRO A 78 0.79 10.31 5.74
C PRO A 78 -0.41 10.19 6.68
N ARG A 79 -1.59 9.84 6.14
CA ARG A 79 -2.82 9.67 6.93
C ARG A 79 -2.75 8.45 7.83
N TYR A 80 -2.22 7.34 7.33
CA TYR A 80 -2.01 6.13 8.13
C TYR A 80 -0.97 6.34 9.23
N GLN A 81 0.17 6.98 8.93
CA GLN A 81 1.17 7.31 9.96
C GLN A 81 0.57 8.20 11.04
N ARG A 82 -0.25 9.19 10.65
CA ARG A 82 -0.97 10.06 11.60
C ARG A 82 -1.99 9.27 12.42
N PHE A 83 -2.70 8.32 11.82
CA PHE A 83 -3.60 7.40 12.53
C PHE A 83 -2.85 6.56 13.56
N LEU A 84 -1.74 5.91 13.18
CA LEU A 84 -0.93 5.10 14.10
C LEU A 84 -0.44 5.93 15.28
N LEU A 85 0.13 7.11 15.02
CA LEU A 85 0.64 8.02 16.04
C LEU A 85 -0.45 8.42 17.06
N GLN A 86 -1.68 8.64 16.58
CA GLN A 86 -2.77 9.10 17.43
C GLN A 86 -3.52 7.97 18.12
N HIS A 87 -3.59 6.78 17.53
CA HIS A 87 -4.60 5.79 17.87
C HIS A 87 -4.08 4.38 18.09
N VAL A 88 -2.81 4.06 17.84
CA VAL A 88 -2.32 2.67 17.98
C VAL A 88 -1.04 2.62 18.78
N THR A 89 -1.03 1.80 19.83
CA THR A 89 0.17 1.55 20.64
C THR A 89 0.01 0.26 21.43
N GLY A 90 1.07 -0.53 21.58
CA GLY A 90 1.03 -1.75 22.39
C GLY A 90 1.09 -1.50 23.91
N GLY A 91 1.45 -0.30 24.36
CA GLY A 91 1.88 -0.03 25.74
C GLY A 91 1.11 1.07 26.48
N MET A 92 -0.08 1.45 26.02
CA MET A 92 -0.83 2.54 26.68
C MET A 92 -1.41 2.10 28.03
N THR A 93 -1.30 2.99 29.02
CA THR A 93 -1.92 2.85 30.34
C THR A 93 -2.76 4.08 30.67
N ILE A 94 -3.66 3.96 31.65
CA ILE A 94 -4.52 5.08 32.06
C ILE A 94 -3.71 6.25 32.65
N GLN A 95 -2.59 5.97 33.30
CA GLN A 95 -1.71 6.96 33.94
C GLN A 95 -0.92 7.77 32.91
N ASN A 96 -0.67 7.21 31.73
CA ASN A 96 0.18 7.82 30.71
C ASN A 96 -0.55 8.83 29.82
N CYS A 97 -1.86 9.02 29.99
CA CYS A 97 -2.64 9.97 29.17
C CYS A 97 -2.04 11.37 29.16
N GLN A 98 -1.67 11.91 30.32
CA GLN A 98 -1.08 13.24 30.43
C GLN A 98 0.22 13.36 29.63
N HIS A 99 1.13 12.41 29.86
CA HIS A 99 2.45 12.39 29.26
C HIS A 99 2.40 12.21 27.74
N VAL A 100 1.65 11.22 27.26
CA VAL A 100 1.58 10.88 25.83
C VAL A 100 0.86 11.98 25.03
N MET A 101 -0.26 12.49 25.53
CA MET A 101 -0.99 13.56 24.85
C MET A 101 -0.15 14.84 24.71
N SER A 102 0.63 15.18 25.73
CA SER A 102 1.53 16.33 25.74
C SER A 102 2.72 16.12 24.81
N ASN A 103 3.45 15.02 24.95
CA ASN A 103 4.67 14.76 24.17
C ASN A 103 4.40 14.67 22.67
N LEU A 104 3.29 14.02 22.29
CA LEU A 104 2.89 13.92 20.89
C LEU A 104 2.16 15.17 20.39
N LYS A 105 1.93 16.16 21.27
CA LYS A 105 1.18 17.40 20.99
C LYS A 105 -0.13 17.12 20.25
N LEU A 106 -0.92 16.17 20.76
CA LEU A 106 -2.18 15.80 20.12
C LEU A 106 -3.21 16.91 20.36
N THR A 107 -3.66 17.51 19.26
CA THR A 107 -4.59 18.65 19.25
C THR A 107 -5.86 18.32 18.47
N GLY A 108 -6.92 19.07 18.75
CA GLY A 108 -8.09 19.14 17.89
C GLY A 108 -7.79 19.87 16.57
N PRO A 109 -8.75 19.87 15.62
CA PRO A 109 -8.61 20.59 14.35
C PRO A 109 -8.40 22.11 14.51
N ASP A 110 -8.85 22.67 15.63
CA ASP A 110 -8.73 24.08 16.01
C ASP A 110 -7.40 24.41 16.73
N GLY A 111 -6.49 23.44 16.83
CA GLY A 111 -5.20 23.59 17.53
C GLY A 111 -5.32 23.56 19.06
N LYS A 112 -6.52 23.43 19.63
CA LYS A 112 -6.75 23.31 21.07
C LYS A 112 -6.40 21.91 21.57
N CYS A 113 -6.36 21.75 22.89
CA CYS A 113 -6.30 20.45 23.54
C CYS A 113 -7.41 19.54 22.99
N LYS A 114 -7.03 18.35 22.51
CA LYS A 114 -8.00 17.40 21.94
C LYS A 114 -8.96 16.95 23.04
N TRP A 115 -10.26 17.12 22.86
CA TRP A 115 -11.26 16.78 23.89
C TRP A 115 -11.20 15.31 24.33
N LYS A 116 -11.03 14.41 23.36
CA LYS A 116 -10.96 12.96 23.57
C LYS A 116 -9.96 12.37 22.58
N ASN A 117 -9.10 11.49 23.05
CA ASN A 117 -8.29 10.62 22.20
C ASN A 117 -8.36 9.19 22.70
N THR A 118 -8.57 8.25 21.79
CA THR A 118 -8.60 6.82 22.11
C THR A 118 -7.40 6.14 21.48
N PHE A 119 -6.66 5.37 22.28
CA PHE A 119 -5.58 4.50 21.84
C PHE A 119 -6.06 3.05 21.87
N ILE A 120 -6.00 2.38 20.73
CA ILE A 120 -6.21 0.94 20.58
C ILE A 120 -4.93 0.25 21.09
N VAL A 121 -5.08 -0.58 22.12
CA VAL A 121 -3.96 -1.32 22.72
C VAL A 121 -3.70 -2.60 21.93
N ALA A 122 -3.03 -2.44 20.80
CA ALA A 122 -2.72 -3.50 19.85
C ALA A 122 -1.52 -3.12 18.97
N ASN A 123 -1.01 -4.08 18.19
CA ASN A 123 -0.03 -3.76 17.15
C ASN A 123 -0.72 -3.28 15.86
N SER A 124 0.04 -2.61 14.99
CA SER A 124 -0.47 -2.03 13.75
C SER A 124 -1.07 -3.06 12.79
N ASN A 125 -0.54 -4.28 12.74
CA ASN A 125 -1.05 -5.34 11.86
C ASN A 125 -2.45 -5.81 12.30
N GLN A 126 -2.68 -5.96 13.60
CA GLN A 126 -4.00 -6.29 14.16
C GLN A 126 -5.02 -5.21 13.83
N VAL A 127 -4.66 -3.93 13.95
CA VAL A 127 -5.56 -2.81 13.62
C VAL A 127 -5.77 -2.70 12.10
N LYS A 128 -4.75 -2.94 11.28
CA LYS A 128 -4.87 -2.96 9.81
C LYS A 128 -5.81 -4.06 9.34
N ALA A 129 -5.84 -5.22 10.01
CA ALA A 129 -6.73 -6.33 9.65
C ALA A 129 -8.22 -5.96 9.69
N ILE A 130 -8.61 -4.93 10.46
CA ILE A 130 -9.98 -4.40 10.49
C ILE A 130 -10.42 -3.87 9.12
N CYS A 131 -9.49 -3.34 8.31
CA CYS A 131 -9.77 -2.90 6.94
C CYS A 131 -9.93 -4.05 5.92
N GLY A 132 -10.08 -5.29 6.40
CA GLY A 132 -10.25 -6.50 5.62
C GLY A 132 -11.04 -7.53 6.41
N LEU A 133 -10.55 -8.76 6.48
CA LEU A 133 -11.27 -9.88 7.13
C LEU A 133 -11.49 -9.72 8.65
N GLY A 134 -10.73 -8.83 9.31
CA GLY A 134 -10.88 -8.55 10.73
C GLY A 134 -11.98 -7.54 11.07
N GLY A 135 -12.68 -7.00 10.07
CA GLY A 135 -13.76 -6.05 10.28
C GLY A 135 -14.96 -6.27 9.35
N THR A 136 -16.07 -5.66 9.74
CA THR A 136 -17.32 -5.63 9.00
C THR A 136 -17.52 -4.23 8.45
N HIS A 137 -17.72 -4.12 7.13
CA HIS A 137 -18.03 -2.84 6.48
C HIS A 137 -19.38 -2.30 7.01
N ARG A 138 -19.43 -1.01 7.36
CA ARG A 138 -20.66 -0.35 7.82
C ARG A 138 -21.26 0.53 6.74
N ASN A 139 -20.57 1.62 6.43
CA ASN A 139 -20.99 2.62 5.46
C ASN A 139 -19.77 3.41 4.97
N LEU A 140 -19.86 4.01 3.79
CA LEU A 140 -18.76 4.75 3.17
C LEU A 140 -17.47 3.92 3.21
N ASN A 141 -16.46 4.39 3.92
CA ASN A 141 -15.20 3.72 4.14
C ASN A 141 -14.98 3.30 5.61
N LEU A 142 -16.04 3.24 6.42
CA LEU A 142 -15.99 2.81 7.82
C LEU A 142 -16.09 1.29 7.96
N PHE A 143 -15.25 0.75 8.84
CA PHE A 143 -15.18 -0.65 9.21
C PHE A 143 -15.27 -0.78 10.73
N GLU A 144 -16.11 -1.70 11.17
CA GLU A 144 -16.24 -2.13 12.56
C GLU A 144 -15.36 -3.33 12.83
N SER A 145 -14.62 -3.36 13.92
CA SER A 145 -13.84 -4.54 14.30
C SER A 145 -14.74 -5.73 14.66
N ASN A 146 -14.48 -6.91 14.10
CA ASN A 146 -15.25 -8.12 14.43
C ASN A 146 -15.03 -8.60 15.87
N ASN A 147 -13.84 -8.33 16.43
CA ASN A 147 -13.50 -8.62 17.81
C ASN A 147 -13.22 -7.31 18.57
N PRO A 148 -13.60 -7.22 19.84
CA PRO A 148 -13.33 -6.03 20.62
C PRO A 148 -11.85 -5.92 21.01
N PHE A 149 -11.37 -4.69 21.12
CA PHE A 149 -10.01 -4.35 21.52
C PHE A 149 -9.99 -3.73 22.92
N PRO A 150 -8.95 -3.97 23.73
CA PRO A 150 -8.66 -3.11 24.87
C PRO A 150 -8.30 -1.72 24.31
N VAL A 151 -8.94 -0.68 24.83
CA VAL A 151 -8.64 0.71 24.45
C VAL A 151 -8.30 1.54 25.68
N VAL A 152 -7.47 2.56 25.52
CA VAL A 152 -7.26 3.60 26.54
C VAL A 152 -7.85 4.90 26.02
N ILE A 153 -8.85 5.42 26.72
CA ILE A 153 -9.52 6.68 26.40
C ILE A 153 -8.96 7.76 27.30
N CYS A 154 -8.29 8.74 26.71
CA CYS A 154 -7.83 9.96 27.37
C CYS A 154 -8.86 11.06 27.14
N LYS A 155 -9.56 11.46 28.20
CA LYS A 155 -10.56 12.53 28.17
C LYS A 155 -10.00 13.79 28.83
N ARG A 156 -10.12 14.93 28.14
CA ARG A 156 -9.66 16.23 28.66
C ARG A 156 -10.46 16.60 29.92
N THR A 157 -9.76 17.06 30.94
CA THR A 157 -10.33 17.56 32.21
C THR A 157 -10.11 19.05 32.43
N GLY A 158 -9.22 19.68 31.67
CA GLY A 158 -8.94 21.11 31.78
C GLY A 158 -7.85 21.59 30.80
N GLY A 159 -7.64 22.90 30.77
CA GLY A 159 -6.70 23.59 29.88
C GLY A 159 -7.15 23.64 28.43
N ASP A 160 -7.00 24.79 27.77
CA ASP A 160 -7.45 24.96 26.38
C ASP A 160 -6.37 24.75 25.34
N TYR A 161 -5.11 25.01 25.70
CA TYR A 161 -3.95 24.89 24.81
C TYR A 161 -2.78 24.20 25.51
N HIS A 162 -1.92 23.56 24.72
CA HIS A 162 -0.65 23.02 25.21
C HIS A 162 0.24 24.15 25.76
N PRO A 163 1.03 23.90 26.83
CA PRO A 163 1.23 22.62 27.52
C PRO A 163 0.22 22.33 28.65
N ASN A 164 -0.81 23.16 28.83
CA ASN A 164 -1.67 23.13 30.02
C ASN A 164 -2.83 22.12 29.94
N CYS A 165 -2.91 21.31 28.89
CA CYS A 165 -3.96 20.31 28.73
C CYS A 165 -3.88 19.28 29.86
N THR A 166 -4.99 19.00 30.56
CA THR A 166 -5.05 17.90 31.54
C THR A 166 -5.96 16.79 31.07
N TYR A 167 -5.60 15.54 31.37
CA TYR A 167 -6.33 14.35 30.90
C TYR A 167 -6.55 13.31 32.00
N LYS A 168 -7.71 12.64 31.95
CA LYS A 168 -8.01 11.43 32.72
C LYS A 168 -8.17 10.23 31.80
N GLY A 169 -7.50 9.13 32.15
CA GLY A 169 -7.54 7.87 31.43
C GLY A 169 -8.64 6.91 31.93
N SER A 170 -9.15 6.08 31.02
CA SER A 170 -9.95 4.89 31.32
C SER A 170 -9.56 3.77 30.35
N LYS A 171 -9.75 2.49 30.74
CA LYS A 171 -9.33 1.33 29.92
C LYS A 171 -10.45 0.30 29.71
N PRO A 172 -11.50 0.62 28.95
CA PRO A 172 -12.53 -0.35 28.60
C PRO A 172 -12.08 -1.28 27.47
N THR A 173 -12.81 -2.38 27.29
CA THR A 173 -12.78 -3.20 26.08
C THR A 173 -13.94 -2.76 25.17
N ARG A 174 -13.65 -2.50 23.89
CA ARG A 174 -14.59 -1.87 22.96
C ARG A 174 -14.50 -2.47 21.57
N THR A 175 -15.62 -2.49 20.86
CA THR A 175 -15.64 -2.66 19.40
C THR A 175 -15.30 -1.29 18.79
N VAL A 176 -14.25 -1.24 17.96
CA VAL A 176 -13.74 0.01 17.39
C VAL A 176 -14.26 0.19 15.97
N VAL A 177 -14.51 1.45 15.58
CA VAL A 177 -14.91 1.83 14.23
C VAL A 177 -13.83 2.75 13.65
N ILE A 178 -13.29 2.37 12.50
CA ILE A 178 -12.22 3.09 11.82
C ILE A 178 -12.58 3.33 10.37
N ALA A 179 -12.10 4.43 9.80
CA ALA A 179 -12.14 4.63 8.36
C ALA A 179 -10.90 4.02 7.70
N CYS A 180 -11.10 3.34 6.58
CA CYS A 180 -10.06 2.70 5.79
C CYS A 180 -9.93 3.36 4.42
N ASP A 181 -8.72 3.39 3.87
CA ASP A 181 -8.47 3.80 2.48
C ASP A 181 -7.54 2.77 1.84
N ARG A 182 -8.02 2.09 0.79
CA ARG A 182 -7.31 1.01 0.08
C ARG A 182 -6.67 -0.02 1.04
N GLY A 183 -7.43 -0.42 2.07
CA GLY A 183 -6.98 -1.42 3.06
C GLY A 183 -6.11 -0.87 4.21
N TRP A 184 -5.92 0.45 4.32
CA TRP A 184 -5.14 1.07 5.39
C TRP A 184 -6.01 1.93 6.31
N PRO A 185 -5.88 1.80 7.64
CA PRO A 185 -6.54 2.69 8.59
C PRO A 185 -6.13 4.15 8.41
N VAL A 186 -7.08 5.07 8.32
CA VAL A 186 -6.79 6.50 8.14
C VAL A 186 -7.50 7.41 9.14
N HIS A 187 -8.53 6.91 9.83
CA HIS A 187 -9.28 7.69 10.82
C HIS A 187 -9.87 6.77 11.90
N TYR A 188 -9.90 7.25 13.15
CA TYR A 188 -10.65 6.62 14.24
C TYR A 188 -11.98 7.35 14.36
N ASP A 189 -13.08 6.70 13.99
CA ASP A 189 -14.42 7.28 14.01
C ASP A 189 -15.00 7.23 15.43
N GLY A 190 -14.83 6.09 16.10
CA GLY A 190 -15.37 5.90 17.43
C GLY A 190 -15.24 4.47 17.95
N ASP A 191 -15.97 4.22 19.02
CA ASP A 191 -16.10 2.91 19.64
C ASP A 191 -17.51 2.73 20.22
N ILE A 192 -17.95 1.48 20.25
CA ILE A 192 -19.22 1.06 20.84
C ILE A 192 -18.98 -0.03 21.88
N PHE A 193 -19.98 -0.28 22.72
CA PHE A 193 -19.94 -1.42 23.63
C PHE A 193 -19.94 -2.71 22.80
N PRO A 194 -19.10 -3.70 23.14
CA PRO A 194 -19.15 -4.99 22.48
C PRO A 194 -20.57 -5.56 22.63
N THR A 195 -21.18 -5.98 21.54
CA THR A 195 -22.42 -6.75 21.60
C THR A 195 -22.12 -8.06 22.32
N ALA A 196 -22.82 -8.34 23.42
CA ALA A 196 -22.82 -9.68 23.99
C ALA A 196 -23.34 -10.62 22.90
N GLY A 197 -22.59 -11.70 22.61
CA GLY A 197 -22.94 -12.63 21.53
C GLY A 197 -24.40 -13.05 21.60
N GLN A 198 -25.09 -12.94 20.46
CA GLN A 198 -26.26 -13.77 20.16
C GLN A 198 -25.77 -15.15 19.73
#